data_AF-A0A8J7G9R4-F1
#
_entry.id   AF-A0A8J7G9R4-F1
#
_cell.length_a   1.000
_cell.length_b   1.000
_cell.length_c   1.000
_cell.angle_alpha   90.00
_cell.angle_beta   90.00
_cell.angle_gamma   90.00
#
_symmetry.space_group_name_H-M   'P 1'
#
loop_
_entity.id
_entity.type
_entity.pdbx_description
1 polymer ?
#
loop_
_entity_poly.entity_id
_entity_poly.type
_entity_poly.pdbx_seq_one_letter_code
_entity_poly.pdbx_strand_id
1 'polypeptide(L)'
;MELVQQPIGSIVKRDPETMRMLERKYDEAERQGMDAFHHFNDLEMVHWFLYAPKHLNRAHDRSARTIREYELELKQLITYLLQYGEEIGLDVTWEQQSLWKSLDKRHIRRYQQWLATDSPYVLQRGAYSSATLERKTSILSAFFRFLYESDYITRPIGDGLRIATVQKDERPNRDLGVYDVKRLLTYFKQQQHPIMFAIIQILTTTGLRNEEFCSLTVEQLKEDRIRGGHYLHVIGKGNKRRMIPLRPDTLRAIQLFRETRHASDEETAPLFTTSRGSAYTPSYFAQYVKKELSRVPDSYLPQDVIVTPHVFRHAFAIISKQNGADIYDIMRSLGHEKIETTMIYLEKLFEKERHTIHQWDETFEF
;
A
#
# COMPACT_ATOMS: atom_id res chain seq x y z
N MET A 1 -1.62 6.50 -35.63
CA MET A 1 -2.18 7.86 -35.43
C MET A 1 -3.44 7.85 -34.55
N GLU A 2 -4.01 6.69 -34.19
CA GLU A 2 -5.15 6.60 -33.25
C GLU A 2 -4.79 6.88 -31.77
N LEU A 3 -3.58 6.50 -31.33
CA LEU A 3 -3.08 6.80 -29.96
C LEU A 3 -2.85 8.29 -29.69
N VAL A 4 -2.73 9.11 -30.74
CA VAL A 4 -2.49 10.55 -30.64
C VAL A 4 -3.81 11.36 -30.68
N GLN A 5 -4.92 10.75 -31.11
CA GLN A 5 -6.20 11.45 -31.29
C GLN A 5 -7.30 11.09 -30.28
N GLN A 6 -7.14 10.03 -29.47
CA GLN A 6 -8.10 9.72 -28.41
C GLN A 6 -7.75 10.45 -27.10
N PRO A 7 -8.71 11.13 -26.44
CA PRO A 7 -8.45 11.76 -25.16
C PRO A 7 -8.04 10.70 -24.13
N ILE A 8 -6.78 10.81 -23.67
CA ILE A 8 -6.10 9.87 -22.77
C ILE A 8 -6.91 9.53 -21.49
N GLY A 9 -7.85 10.39 -21.11
CA GLY A 9 -8.71 10.26 -19.93
C GLY A 9 -9.70 9.08 -19.93
N SER A 10 -10.13 8.54 -21.08
CA SER A 10 -11.14 7.46 -21.15
C SER A 10 -10.57 6.04 -21.28
N ILE A 11 -9.27 5.91 -21.52
CA ILE A 11 -8.63 4.75 -22.18
C ILE A 11 -8.74 3.41 -21.41
N VAL A 12 -8.94 3.42 -20.09
CA VAL A 12 -8.73 2.22 -19.26
C VAL A 12 -9.76 2.09 -18.16
N LYS A 13 -11.03 2.46 -18.38
CA LYS A 13 -12.06 2.13 -17.39
C LYS A 13 -12.46 0.67 -17.52
N ARG A 14 -12.69 0.00 -16.38
CA ARG A 14 -13.30 -1.33 -16.37
C ARG A 14 -14.69 -1.23 -17.00
N ASP A 15 -14.82 -1.84 -18.16
CA ASP A 15 -16.07 -1.95 -18.88
C ASP A 15 -16.34 -3.45 -19.18
N PRO A 16 -17.42 -4.04 -18.66
CA PRO A 16 -17.77 -5.43 -18.92
C PRO A 16 -17.95 -5.76 -20.41
N GLU A 17 -18.44 -4.81 -21.22
CA GLU A 17 -18.63 -5.03 -22.65
C GLU A 17 -17.29 -5.12 -23.37
N THR A 18 -16.36 -4.22 -23.04
CA THR A 18 -14.97 -4.27 -23.49
C THR A 18 -14.32 -5.61 -23.14
N MET A 19 -14.46 -6.10 -21.90
CA MET A 19 -13.87 -7.41 -21.54
C MET A 19 -14.45 -8.56 -22.37
N ARG A 20 -15.77 -8.62 -22.58
CA ARG A 20 -16.39 -9.64 -23.44
C ARG A 20 -15.96 -9.54 -24.90
N MET A 21 -15.69 -8.32 -25.38
CA MET A 21 -15.14 -8.11 -26.71
C MET A 21 -13.71 -8.67 -26.81
N LEU A 22 -12.86 -8.41 -25.81
CA LEU A 22 -11.49 -8.90 -25.76
C LEU A 22 -11.43 -10.43 -25.63
N GLU A 23 -12.29 -11.03 -24.79
CA GLU A 23 -12.42 -12.48 -24.68
C GLU A 23 -12.77 -13.11 -26.04
N ARG A 24 -13.70 -12.53 -26.80
CA ARG A 24 -14.03 -13.01 -28.16
C ARG A 24 -12.86 -12.89 -29.13
N LYS A 25 -12.08 -11.80 -29.09
CA LYS A 25 -10.88 -11.64 -29.93
C LYS A 25 -9.83 -12.70 -29.62
N TYR A 26 -9.64 -12.97 -28.34
CA TYR A 26 -8.72 -13.97 -27.82
C TYR A 26 -9.12 -15.37 -28.30
N ASP A 27 -10.38 -15.76 -28.07
CA ASP A 27 -10.92 -17.06 -28.49
C ASP A 27 -10.86 -17.26 -30.01
N GLU A 28 -11.13 -16.20 -30.79
CA GLU A 28 -11.05 -16.26 -32.25
C GLU A 28 -9.62 -16.43 -32.75
N ALA A 29 -8.64 -15.80 -32.11
CA ALA A 29 -7.22 -16.01 -32.45
C ALA A 29 -6.79 -17.46 -32.21
N GLU A 30 -7.14 -18.02 -31.05
CA GLU A 30 -6.86 -19.43 -30.73
C GLU A 30 -7.57 -20.38 -31.71
N ARG A 31 -8.83 -20.08 -32.06
CA ARG A 31 -9.59 -20.87 -33.05
C ARG A 31 -8.93 -20.87 -34.43
N GLN A 32 -8.27 -19.78 -34.80
CA GLN A 32 -7.54 -19.63 -36.06
C GLN A 32 -6.11 -20.21 -36.00
N GLY A 33 -5.68 -20.73 -34.84
CA GLY A 33 -4.31 -21.24 -34.63
C GLY A 33 -3.25 -20.13 -34.65
N MET A 34 -3.65 -18.89 -34.37
CA MET A 34 -2.75 -17.74 -34.25
C MET A 34 -2.36 -17.51 -32.79
N ASP A 35 -1.37 -16.64 -32.55
CA ASP A 35 -1.04 -16.20 -31.20
C ASP A 35 -2.26 -15.56 -30.53
N ALA A 36 -2.48 -15.89 -29.26
CA ALA A 36 -3.66 -15.48 -28.49
C ALA A 36 -3.99 -13.97 -28.54
N PHE A 37 -2.97 -13.12 -28.67
CA PHE A 37 -3.12 -11.66 -28.73
C PHE A 37 -2.94 -11.07 -30.13
N HIS A 38 -3.03 -11.90 -31.18
CA HIS A 38 -2.83 -11.48 -32.58
C HIS A 38 -3.73 -10.29 -32.98
N HIS A 39 -4.99 -10.29 -32.56
CA HIS A 39 -5.99 -9.27 -32.90
C HIS A 39 -6.04 -8.07 -31.92
N PHE A 40 -5.10 -8.00 -30.97
CA PHE A 40 -5.06 -6.97 -29.94
C PHE A 40 -4.23 -5.76 -30.38
N ASN A 41 -4.67 -4.56 -29.98
CA ASN A 41 -3.86 -3.35 -30.02
C ASN A 41 -3.25 -3.00 -28.65
N ASP A 42 -2.41 -1.96 -28.61
CA ASP A 42 -1.69 -1.54 -27.40
C ASP A 42 -2.58 -1.27 -26.19
N LEU A 43 -3.75 -0.66 -26.42
CA LEU A 43 -4.69 -0.30 -25.36
C LEU A 43 -5.45 -1.52 -24.86
N GLU A 44 -5.79 -2.42 -25.77
CA GLU A 44 -6.43 -3.70 -25.44
C GLU A 44 -5.51 -4.58 -24.60
N MET A 45 -4.19 -4.58 -24.87
CA MET A 45 -3.20 -5.26 -24.03
C MET A 45 -3.12 -4.66 -22.63
N VAL A 46 -3.20 -3.33 -22.49
CA VAL A 46 -3.25 -2.65 -21.18
C VAL A 46 -4.53 -3.04 -20.43
N HIS A 47 -5.67 -3.04 -21.12
CA HIS A 47 -6.96 -3.38 -20.54
C HIS A 47 -6.99 -4.84 -20.06
N TRP A 48 -6.54 -5.77 -20.90
CA TRP A 48 -6.40 -7.19 -20.56
C TRP A 48 -5.47 -7.38 -19.36
N PHE A 49 -4.29 -6.76 -19.36
CA PHE A 49 -3.35 -6.86 -18.24
C PHE A 49 -3.96 -6.45 -16.90
N LEU A 50 -4.84 -5.44 -16.90
CA LEU A 50 -5.44 -4.89 -15.69
C LEU A 50 -6.65 -5.68 -15.19
N TYR A 51 -7.49 -6.16 -16.12
CA TYR A 51 -8.84 -6.63 -15.79
C TYR A 51 -9.10 -8.09 -16.11
N ALA A 52 -8.26 -8.76 -16.90
CA ALA A 52 -8.44 -10.17 -17.21
C ALA A 52 -8.30 -11.01 -15.92
N PRO A 53 -9.25 -11.93 -15.66
CA PRO A 53 -9.18 -12.81 -14.51
C PRO A 53 -7.95 -13.71 -14.62
N LYS A 54 -7.14 -13.79 -13.56
CA LYS A 54 -5.96 -14.67 -13.52
C LYS A 54 -6.20 -15.94 -12.73
N HIS A 55 -7.22 -15.92 -11.89
CA HIS A 55 -7.55 -17.04 -11.01
C HIS A 55 -8.98 -17.50 -11.25
N LEU A 56 -9.20 -18.82 -11.20
CA LEU A 56 -10.53 -19.43 -11.22
C LEU A 56 -11.42 -18.87 -10.10
N ASN A 57 -10.82 -18.61 -8.93
CA ASN A 57 -11.46 -17.85 -7.87
C ASN A 57 -11.05 -16.37 -7.95
N ARG A 58 -11.98 -15.53 -8.42
CA ARG A 58 -11.79 -14.08 -8.57
C ARG A 58 -11.43 -13.34 -7.28
N ALA A 59 -11.65 -13.94 -6.10
CA ALA A 59 -11.20 -13.37 -4.83
C ALA A 59 -9.66 -13.27 -4.70
N HIS A 60 -8.92 -14.03 -5.53
CA HIS A 60 -7.46 -13.97 -5.61
C HIS A 60 -6.95 -13.03 -6.70
N ASP A 61 -7.83 -12.46 -7.53
CA ASP A 61 -7.44 -11.43 -8.48
C ASP A 61 -6.98 -10.15 -7.75
N ARG A 62 -6.34 -9.27 -8.51
CA ARG A 62 -5.86 -7.99 -7.97
C ARG A 62 -7.02 -7.20 -7.35
N SER A 63 -6.81 -6.67 -6.15
CA SER A 63 -7.80 -5.82 -5.49
C SER A 63 -8.13 -4.58 -6.34
N ALA A 64 -9.35 -4.03 -6.20
CA ALA A 64 -9.74 -2.82 -6.92
C ALA A 64 -8.77 -1.64 -6.69
N ARG A 65 -8.17 -1.56 -5.49
CA ARG A 65 -7.13 -0.58 -5.17
C ARG A 65 -5.86 -0.83 -5.99
N THR A 66 -5.37 -2.06 -6.02
CA THR A 66 -4.18 -2.45 -6.80
C THR A 66 -4.39 -2.18 -8.30
N ILE A 67 -5.58 -2.48 -8.82
CA ILE A 67 -5.93 -2.18 -10.22
C ILE A 67 -5.85 -0.68 -10.48
N ARG A 68 -6.44 0.17 -9.63
CA ARG A 68 -6.37 1.63 -9.77
C ARG A 68 -4.94 2.15 -9.73
N GLU A 69 -4.11 1.60 -8.84
CA GLU A 69 -2.69 1.95 -8.76
C GLU A 69 -1.97 1.59 -10.09
N TYR A 70 -2.17 0.38 -10.61
CA TYR A 70 -1.58 -0.03 -11.89
C TYR A 70 -2.10 0.82 -13.06
N GLU A 71 -3.40 1.11 -13.09
CA GLU A 71 -4.04 1.95 -14.11
C GLU A 71 -3.43 3.36 -14.14
N LEU A 72 -3.24 3.99 -12.99
CA LEU A 72 -2.61 5.30 -12.88
C LEU A 72 -1.17 5.29 -13.40
N GLU A 73 -0.39 4.26 -13.05
CA GLU A 73 1.01 4.16 -13.44
C GLU A 73 1.17 3.86 -14.94
N LEU A 74 0.33 2.98 -15.51
CA LEU A 74 0.35 2.72 -16.95
C LEU A 74 -0.17 3.90 -17.78
N LYS A 75 -1.19 4.62 -17.29
CA LYS A 75 -1.63 5.87 -17.92
C LYS A 75 -0.51 6.90 -17.93
N GLN A 76 0.18 7.07 -16.79
CA GLN A 76 1.32 7.98 -16.71
C GLN A 76 2.44 7.58 -17.68
N LEU A 77 2.79 6.29 -17.76
CA LEU A 77 3.76 5.78 -18.74
C LEU A 77 3.37 6.18 -20.17
N ILE A 78 2.15 5.85 -20.59
CA ILE A 78 1.67 6.13 -21.95
C ILE A 78 1.68 7.63 -22.23
N THR A 79 1.13 8.44 -21.30
CA THR A 79 1.12 9.90 -21.43
C THR A 79 2.53 10.44 -21.58
N TYR A 80 3.46 9.97 -20.76
CA TYR A 80 4.83 10.49 -20.77
C TYR A 80 5.59 10.08 -22.02
N LEU A 81 5.47 8.82 -22.46
CA LEU A 81 6.10 8.39 -23.71
C LEU A 81 5.57 9.15 -24.93
N LEU A 82 4.26 9.47 -24.97
CA LEU A 82 3.65 10.18 -26.09
C LEU A 82 3.92 11.70 -26.08
N GLN A 83 3.90 12.34 -24.90
CA GLN A 83 4.02 13.80 -24.79
C GLN A 83 5.46 14.28 -24.63
N TYR A 84 6.31 13.50 -23.97
CA TYR A 84 7.69 13.86 -23.64
C TYR A 84 8.70 12.96 -24.35
N GLY A 85 8.28 12.32 -25.45
CA GLY A 85 9.11 11.35 -26.17
C GLY A 85 10.46 11.92 -26.62
N GLU A 86 10.48 13.18 -27.08
CA GLU A 86 11.72 13.86 -27.47
C GLU A 86 12.68 14.05 -26.28
N GLU A 87 12.18 14.54 -25.14
CA GLU A 87 12.97 14.72 -23.91
C GLU A 87 13.49 13.41 -23.34
N ILE A 88 12.67 12.35 -23.43
CA ILE A 88 13.06 10.99 -23.04
C ILE A 88 14.10 10.41 -24.02
N GLY A 89 14.23 10.99 -25.22
CA GLY A 89 15.07 10.44 -26.29
C GLY A 89 14.48 9.16 -26.87
N LEU A 90 13.20 9.19 -27.23
CA LEU A 90 12.52 8.13 -27.99
C LEU A 90 12.82 8.29 -29.48
N ASP A 91 13.94 7.71 -29.92
CA ASP A 91 14.28 7.57 -31.33
C ASP A 91 13.64 6.30 -31.92
N VAL A 92 12.30 6.28 -31.95
CA VAL A 92 11.51 5.13 -32.40
C VAL A 92 11.14 5.22 -33.88
N THR A 93 11.23 4.09 -34.58
CA THR A 93 10.56 3.88 -35.87
C THR A 93 9.29 3.07 -35.61
N TRP A 94 8.14 3.55 -36.07
CA TRP A 94 6.85 2.93 -35.76
C TRP A 94 6.70 1.55 -36.41
N GLU A 95 6.64 0.50 -35.58
CA GLU A 95 6.39 -0.87 -35.97
C GLU A 95 4.89 -1.20 -35.82
N GLN A 96 4.24 -1.59 -36.92
CA GLN A 96 2.82 -2.03 -36.92
C GLN A 96 1.84 -1.05 -36.24
N GLN A 97 2.14 0.26 -36.26
CA GLN A 97 1.38 1.30 -35.55
C GLN A 97 1.23 1.08 -34.03
N SER A 98 2.10 0.25 -33.42
CA SER A 98 2.12 -0.05 -32.00
C SER A 98 3.29 0.64 -31.32
N LEU A 99 3.00 1.43 -30.29
CA LEU A 99 3.98 2.01 -29.39
C LEU A 99 4.80 0.90 -28.74
N TRP A 100 4.16 -0.13 -28.19
CA TRP A 100 4.87 -1.19 -27.46
C TRP A 100 5.85 -1.96 -28.34
N LYS A 101 5.45 -2.29 -29.58
CA LYS A 101 6.31 -2.98 -30.55
C LYS A 101 7.45 -2.09 -31.05
N SER A 102 7.28 -0.77 -31.04
CA SER A 102 8.30 0.20 -31.49
C SER A 102 9.38 0.50 -30.43
N LEU A 103 9.22 0.04 -29.19
CA LEU A 103 10.16 0.34 -28.10
C LEU A 103 11.31 -0.68 -28.04
N ASP A 104 12.38 -0.27 -27.37
CA ASP A 104 13.58 -1.05 -27.11
C ASP A 104 14.00 -0.89 -25.66
N LYS A 105 14.86 -1.81 -25.19
CA LYS A 105 15.44 -1.76 -23.83
C LYS A 105 16.03 -0.39 -23.49
N ARG A 106 16.67 0.28 -24.46
CA ARG A 106 17.25 1.62 -24.26
C ARG A 106 16.20 2.70 -24.00
N HIS A 107 15.04 2.64 -24.67
CA HIS A 107 13.96 3.60 -24.51
C HIS A 107 13.35 3.51 -23.12
N ILE A 108 13.13 2.28 -22.63
CA ILE A 108 12.61 2.05 -21.28
C ILE A 108 13.60 2.49 -20.21
N ARG A 109 14.90 2.27 -20.43
CA ARG A 109 15.96 2.76 -19.53
C ARG A 109 16.00 4.28 -19.46
N ARG A 110 15.94 4.96 -20.61
CA ARG A 110 15.91 6.43 -20.69
C ARG A 110 14.66 6.98 -20.02
N TYR A 111 13.50 6.37 -20.28
CA TYR A 111 12.25 6.71 -19.60
C TYR A 111 12.39 6.61 -18.08
N GLN A 112 12.96 5.51 -17.56
CA GLN A 112 13.13 5.34 -16.11
C GLN A 112 14.07 6.41 -15.51
N GLN A 113 15.15 6.76 -16.21
CA GLN A 113 16.06 7.82 -15.79
C GLN A 113 15.34 9.18 -15.78
N TRP A 114 14.74 9.58 -16.91
CA TRP A 114 13.99 10.83 -17.04
C TRP A 114 12.84 10.91 -16.03
N LEU A 115 12.15 9.80 -15.74
CA LEU A 115 11.10 9.75 -14.73
C LEU A 115 11.62 10.14 -13.33
N ALA A 116 12.83 9.71 -13.00
CA ALA A 116 13.45 9.97 -11.70
C ALA A 116 14.04 11.38 -11.57
N THR A 117 14.48 11.99 -12.67
CA THR A 117 15.25 13.26 -12.66
C THR A 117 14.51 14.45 -13.25
N ASP A 118 13.74 14.27 -14.32
CA ASP A 118 13.29 15.36 -15.20
C ASP A 118 11.77 15.36 -15.45
N SER A 119 11.02 14.38 -14.95
CA SER A 119 9.58 14.32 -15.19
C SER A 119 8.82 15.54 -14.64
N PRO A 120 7.64 15.90 -15.22
CA PRO A 120 6.85 17.04 -14.75
C PRO A 120 6.56 17.00 -13.25
N TYR A 121 6.38 15.81 -12.68
CA TYR A 121 6.21 15.66 -11.24
C TYR A 121 7.47 16.07 -10.48
N VAL A 122 8.65 15.59 -10.90
CA VAL A 122 9.92 15.86 -10.23
C VAL A 122 10.26 17.35 -10.30
N LEU A 123 10.05 17.97 -11.46
CA LEU A 123 10.26 19.41 -11.63
C LEU A 123 9.33 20.26 -10.74
N GLN A 124 8.12 19.78 -10.43
CA GLN A 124 7.15 20.52 -9.61
C GLN A 124 7.22 20.20 -8.11
N ARG A 125 7.56 18.97 -7.74
CA ARG A 125 7.41 18.45 -6.37
C ARG A 125 8.70 17.87 -5.78
N GLY A 126 9.79 17.86 -6.54
CA GLY A 126 11.05 17.24 -6.17
C GLY A 126 11.09 15.73 -6.44
N ALA A 127 12.24 15.12 -6.14
CA ALA A 127 12.50 13.72 -6.44
C ALA A 127 11.48 12.77 -5.79
N TYR A 128 11.15 11.70 -6.52
CA TYR A 128 10.39 10.59 -5.96
C TYR A 128 11.18 9.91 -4.84
N SER A 129 10.47 9.42 -3.81
CA SER A 129 11.10 8.51 -2.84
C SER A 129 11.51 7.19 -3.51
N SER A 130 12.57 6.55 -3.02
CA SER A 130 13.05 5.26 -3.54
C SER A 130 11.94 4.21 -3.59
N ALA A 131 11.10 4.13 -2.54
CA ALA A 131 9.94 3.23 -2.49
C ALA A 131 8.88 3.53 -3.57
N THR A 132 8.74 4.79 -3.98
CA THR A 132 7.84 5.16 -5.09
C THR A 132 8.42 4.73 -6.42
N LEU A 133 9.72 4.95 -6.65
CA LEU A 133 10.41 4.51 -7.87
C LEU A 133 10.43 2.98 -7.98
N GLU A 134 10.66 2.26 -6.90
CA GLU A 134 10.58 0.79 -6.83
C GLU A 134 9.18 0.30 -7.20
N ARG A 135 8.13 0.88 -6.62
CA ARG A 135 6.74 0.51 -6.94
C ARG A 135 6.43 0.74 -8.42
N LYS A 136 6.77 1.91 -8.96
CA LYS A 136 6.60 2.25 -10.37
C LYS A 136 7.33 1.23 -11.24
N THR A 137 8.62 1.01 -10.97
CA THR A 137 9.47 0.05 -11.69
C THR A 137 8.89 -1.37 -11.64
N SER A 138 8.38 -1.82 -10.50
CA SER A 138 7.78 -3.15 -10.33
C SER A 138 6.52 -3.34 -11.19
N ILE A 139 5.66 -2.31 -11.25
CA ILE A 139 4.44 -2.33 -12.08
C ILE A 139 4.82 -2.39 -13.56
N LEU A 140 5.76 -1.54 -13.98
CA LEU A 140 6.22 -1.51 -15.37
C LEU A 140 6.92 -2.81 -15.77
N SER A 141 7.76 -3.37 -14.89
CA SER A 141 8.42 -4.67 -15.11
C SER A 141 7.39 -5.78 -15.29
N ALA A 142 6.36 -5.82 -14.43
CA ALA A 142 5.30 -6.82 -14.54
C ALA A 142 4.48 -6.67 -15.84
N PHE A 143 4.25 -5.44 -16.30
CA PHE A 143 3.55 -5.17 -17.56
C PHE A 143 4.38 -5.56 -18.78
N PHE A 144 5.64 -5.11 -18.87
CA PHE A 144 6.50 -5.45 -20.01
C PHE A 144 6.83 -6.93 -20.06
N ARG A 145 6.99 -7.60 -18.90
CA ARG A 145 7.12 -9.05 -18.86
C ARG A 145 5.86 -9.73 -19.41
N PHE A 146 4.67 -9.27 -19.03
CA PHE A 146 3.42 -9.78 -19.60
C PHE A 146 3.35 -9.59 -21.12
N LEU A 147 3.72 -8.41 -21.66
CA LEU A 147 3.73 -8.20 -23.11
C LEU A 147 4.68 -9.15 -23.84
N TYR A 148 5.81 -9.50 -23.23
CA TYR A 148 6.78 -10.43 -23.80
C TYR A 148 6.33 -11.89 -23.67
N GLU A 149 5.86 -12.30 -22.49
CA GLU A 149 5.33 -13.65 -22.23
C GLU A 149 4.04 -13.96 -23.02
N SER A 150 3.37 -12.93 -23.54
CA SER A 150 2.19 -13.06 -24.42
C SER A 150 2.52 -13.01 -25.91
N ASP A 151 3.80 -12.99 -26.27
CA ASP A 151 4.32 -12.83 -27.63
C ASP A 151 3.83 -11.56 -28.36
N TYR A 152 3.23 -10.61 -27.63
CA TYR A 152 2.76 -9.34 -28.19
C TYR A 152 3.92 -8.45 -28.64
N ILE A 153 5.01 -8.47 -27.89
CA ILE A 153 6.29 -7.88 -28.29
C ILE A 153 7.34 -8.99 -28.40
N THR A 154 8.22 -8.88 -29.39
CA THR A 154 9.27 -9.87 -29.65
C THR A 154 10.53 -9.65 -28.82
N ARG A 155 10.69 -8.47 -28.23
CA ARG A 155 11.88 -8.05 -27.47
C ARG A 155 11.51 -7.87 -26.00
N PRO A 156 12.31 -8.41 -25.05
CA PRO A 156 12.03 -8.25 -23.61
C PRO A 156 12.45 -6.85 -23.14
N ILE A 157 11.73 -5.81 -23.56
CA ILE A 157 12.07 -4.40 -23.29
C ILE A 157 12.11 -4.07 -21.79
N GLY A 158 11.40 -4.87 -20.97
CA GLY A 158 11.40 -4.78 -19.51
C GLY A 158 12.79 -4.94 -18.88
N ASP A 159 13.69 -5.70 -19.51
CA ASP A 159 15.09 -5.84 -19.05
C ASP A 159 15.88 -4.52 -19.11
N GLY A 160 15.34 -3.51 -19.81
CA GLY A 160 15.89 -2.16 -19.81
C GLY A 160 15.71 -1.42 -18.49
N LEU A 161 14.73 -1.81 -17.68
CA LEU A 161 14.49 -1.25 -16.35
C LEU A 161 15.61 -1.67 -15.40
N ARG A 162 16.24 -0.70 -14.75
CA ARG A 162 17.17 -0.94 -13.66
C ARG A 162 16.39 -1.25 -12.39
N ILE A 163 16.95 -2.11 -11.55
CA ILE A 163 16.40 -2.35 -10.22
C ILE A 163 16.57 -1.05 -9.43
N ALA A 164 15.45 -0.42 -9.08
CA ALA A 164 15.43 0.64 -8.08
C ALA A 164 15.48 -0.03 -6.70
N THR A 165 16.66 -0.56 -6.35
CA THR A 165 16.85 -1.17 -5.02
C THR A 165 16.75 -0.06 -3.99
N VAL A 166 15.70 -0.08 -3.18
CA VAL A 166 15.67 0.73 -1.96
C VAL A 166 16.67 0.10 -1.00
N GLN A 167 17.82 0.76 -0.80
CA GLN A 167 18.75 0.31 0.23
C GLN A 167 18.07 0.43 1.60
N LYS A 168 18.43 -0.44 2.56
CA LYS A 168 17.69 -0.56 3.83
C LYS A 168 17.71 0.74 4.65
N ASP A 169 18.80 1.49 4.54
CA ASP A 169 19.04 2.81 5.12
C ASP A 169 18.20 3.94 4.49
N GLU A 170 17.72 3.77 3.25
CA GLU A 170 16.80 4.70 2.59
C GLU A 170 15.34 4.56 3.08
N ARG A 171 15.05 3.53 3.90
CA ARG A 171 13.72 3.39 4.51
C ARG A 171 13.58 4.40 5.66
N PRO A 172 12.56 5.28 5.64
CA PRO A 172 12.39 6.24 6.71
C PRO A 172 12.20 5.51 8.04
N ASN A 173 12.83 6.03 9.09
CA ASN A 173 12.62 5.51 10.43
C ASN A 173 11.14 5.64 10.80
N ARG A 174 10.54 4.54 11.25
CA ARG A 174 9.12 4.50 11.66
C ARG A 174 8.96 3.97 13.07
N ASP A 175 10.05 3.69 13.76
CA ASP A 175 10.04 3.02 15.05
C ASP A 175 9.45 3.96 16.11
N LEU A 176 8.41 3.49 16.80
CA LEU A 176 7.87 4.12 17.99
C LEU A 176 7.90 3.09 19.12
N GLY A 177 8.63 3.41 20.18
CA GLY A 177 8.67 2.60 21.39
C GLY A 177 7.52 2.91 22.33
N VAL A 178 7.46 2.16 23.44
CA VAL A 178 6.49 2.41 24.53
C VAL A 178 6.57 3.85 25.04
N TYR A 179 7.78 4.40 25.16
CA TYR A 179 8.01 5.75 25.66
C TYR A 179 7.39 6.80 24.74
N ASP A 180 7.64 6.74 23.43
CA ASP A 180 7.12 7.70 22.45
C ASP A 180 5.59 7.71 22.41
N VAL A 181 4.98 6.52 22.43
CA VAL A 181 3.51 6.37 22.47
C VAL A 181 2.94 7.00 23.74
N LYS A 182 3.54 6.75 24.90
CA LYS A 182 3.09 7.35 26.18
C LYS A 182 3.18 8.86 26.17
N ARG A 183 4.21 9.45 25.54
CA ARG A 183 4.35 10.89 25.39
C ARG A 183 3.24 11.48 24.53
N LEU A 184 2.94 10.85 23.39
CA LEU A 184 1.85 11.27 22.52
C LEU A 184 0.49 11.19 23.23
N LEU A 185 0.22 10.09 23.93
CA LEU A 185 -1.00 9.94 24.72
C LEU A 185 -1.08 11.02 25.83
N THR A 186 0.03 11.30 26.51
CA THR A 186 0.11 12.37 27.51
C THR A 186 -0.20 13.73 26.91
N TYR A 187 0.40 14.05 25.76
CA TYR A 187 0.17 15.31 25.04
C TYR A 187 -1.31 15.47 24.67
N PHE A 188 -1.92 14.50 23.98
CA PHE A 188 -3.32 14.63 23.56
C PHE A 188 -4.30 14.62 24.73
N LYS A 189 -3.93 14.00 25.87
CA LYS A 189 -4.68 14.12 27.12
C LYS A 189 -4.61 15.54 27.69
N GLN A 190 -3.42 16.15 27.72
CA GLN A 190 -3.23 17.54 28.21
C GLN A 190 -3.93 18.56 27.31
N GLN A 191 -3.92 18.34 25.99
CA GLN A 191 -4.65 19.17 25.01
C GLN A 191 -6.16 18.91 25.01
N GLN A 192 -6.67 18.05 25.90
CA GLN A 192 -8.08 17.67 25.97
C GLN A 192 -8.64 17.24 24.59
N HIS A 193 -7.84 16.46 23.85
CA HIS A 193 -8.19 16.00 22.52
C HIS A 193 -8.52 14.48 22.53
N PRO A 194 -9.73 14.09 23.01
CA PRO A 194 -10.11 12.69 23.24
C PRO A 194 -10.07 11.81 21.98
N ILE A 195 -10.38 12.37 20.80
CA ILE A 195 -10.39 11.61 19.54
C ILE A 195 -9.00 11.07 19.18
N MET A 196 -7.98 11.94 19.16
CA MET A 196 -6.60 11.52 18.87
C MET A 196 -6.01 10.64 19.96
N PHE A 197 -6.31 10.93 21.23
CA PHE A 197 -5.95 10.03 22.33
C PHE A 197 -6.47 8.62 22.08
N ALA A 198 -7.76 8.50 21.76
CA ALA A 198 -8.39 7.21 21.50
C ALA A 198 -7.81 6.51 20.25
N ILE A 199 -7.63 7.24 19.14
CA ILE A 199 -7.02 6.69 17.91
C ILE A 199 -5.64 6.09 18.20
N ILE A 200 -4.77 6.82 18.89
CA ILE A 200 -3.41 6.36 19.19
C ILE A 200 -3.45 5.12 20.10
N GLN A 201 -4.27 5.16 21.16
CA GLN A 201 -4.43 4.03 22.07
C GLN A 201 -4.89 2.79 21.28
N ILE A 202 -5.97 2.91 20.49
CA ILE A 202 -6.55 1.81 19.74
C ILE A 202 -5.57 1.24 18.72
N LEU A 203 -4.97 2.07 17.87
CA LEU A 203 -4.04 1.58 16.85
C LEU A 203 -2.82 0.88 17.45
N THR A 204 -2.32 1.39 18.58
CA THR A 204 -1.12 0.87 19.23
C THR A 204 -1.37 -0.40 20.04
N THR A 205 -2.59 -0.64 20.52
CA THR A 205 -2.92 -1.87 21.28
C THR A 205 -3.58 -2.95 20.44
N THR A 206 -4.17 -2.61 19.31
CA THR A 206 -4.84 -3.58 18.41
C THR A 206 -4.00 -3.92 17.18
N GLY A 207 -3.06 -3.04 16.81
CA GLY A 207 -2.29 -3.19 15.58
C GLY A 207 -3.13 -3.14 14.31
N LEU A 208 -4.33 -2.55 14.31
CA LEU A 208 -5.19 -2.46 13.13
C LEU A 208 -4.50 -1.79 11.92
N ARG A 209 -4.82 -2.23 10.70
CA ARG A 209 -4.48 -1.48 9.49
C ARG A 209 -5.38 -0.24 9.36
N ASN A 210 -4.88 0.74 8.61
CA ASN A 210 -5.63 1.96 8.27
C ASN A 210 -7.03 1.65 7.69
N GLU A 211 -7.11 0.71 6.73
CA GLU A 211 -8.38 0.29 6.12
C GLU A 211 -9.29 -0.43 7.11
N GLU A 212 -8.73 -1.32 7.94
CA GLU A 212 -9.50 -2.08 8.94
C GLU A 212 -10.11 -1.15 9.99
N PHE A 213 -9.36 -0.14 10.46
CA PHE A 213 -9.89 0.88 11.37
C PHE A 213 -11.06 1.64 10.73
N CYS A 214 -10.94 2.04 9.46
CA CYS A 214 -11.98 2.80 8.78
C CYS A 214 -13.25 1.99 8.45
N SER A 215 -13.14 0.67 8.31
CA SER A 215 -14.27 -0.18 7.88
C SER A 215 -14.99 -0.89 9.02
N LEU A 216 -14.51 -0.79 10.26
CA LEU A 216 -15.14 -1.44 11.40
C LEU A 216 -16.53 -0.87 11.67
N THR A 217 -17.50 -1.74 11.93
CA THR A 217 -18.87 -1.42 12.34
C THR A 217 -19.13 -1.76 13.81
N VAL A 218 -20.22 -1.24 14.37
CA VAL A 218 -20.59 -1.48 15.78
C VAL A 218 -20.77 -2.97 16.05
N GLU A 219 -21.42 -3.71 15.15
CA GLU A 219 -21.63 -5.16 15.30
C GLU A 219 -20.32 -5.97 15.42
N GLN A 220 -19.19 -5.41 14.96
CA GLN A 220 -17.90 -6.08 15.02
C GLN A 220 -17.22 -5.95 16.39
N LEU A 221 -17.71 -5.05 17.25
CA LEU A 221 -17.37 -5.03 18.68
C LEU A 221 -18.28 -6.01 19.41
N LYS A 222 -17.69 -7.09 19.94
CA LYS A 222 -18.42 -8.17 20.59
C LYS A 222 -17.92 -8.38 22.01
N GLU A 223 -18.82 -8.85 22.86
CA GLU A 223 -18.52 -9.28 24.22
C GLU A 223 -18.26 -10.80 24.23
N ASP A 224 -17.20 -11.22 24.92
CA ASP A 224 -16.94 -12.63 25.19
C ASP A 224 -17.71 -13.05 26.44
N ARG A 225 -18.88 -13.67 26.24
CA ARG A 225 -19.72 -14.16 27.34
C ARG A 225 -19.11 -15.35 28.10
N ILE A 226 -18.12 -16.04 27.52
CA ILE A 226 -17.54 -17.24 28.11
C ILE A 226 -16.35 -16.86 28.98
N ARG A 227 -15.42 -16.07 28.44
CA ARG A 227 -14.17 -15.69 29.12
C ARG A 227 -14.25 -14.33 29.82
N GLY A 228 -15.32 -13.58 29.58
CA GLY A 228 -15.42 -12.18 29.95
C GLY A 228 -14.55 -11.28 29.04
N GLY A 229 -14.94 -10.01 28.94
CA GLY A 229 -14.20 -9.02 28.16
C GLY A 229 -14.76 -8.81 26.75
N HIS A 230 -14.01 -8.10 25.91
CA HIS A 230 -14.47 -7.66 24.59
C HIS A 230 -13.44 -7.99 23.52
N TYR A 231 -13.89 -8.15 22.29
CA TYR A 231 -13.02 -8.36 21.13
C TYR A 231 -13.57 -7.67 19.88
N LEU A 232 -12.68 -7.39 18.93
CA LEU A 232 -13.04 -6.92 17.58
C LEU A 232 -12.97 -8.07 16.58
N HIS A 233 -14.04 -8.26 15.81
CA HIS A 233 -14.05 -9.10 14.62
C HIS A 233 -13.56 -8.32 13.41
N VAL A 234 -12.31 -8.52 13.01
CA VAL A 234 -11.68 -7.76 11.93
C VAL A 234 -11.63 -8.59 10.66
N ILE A 235 -12.01 -7.97 9.54
CA ILE A 235 -11.85 -8.54 8.19
C ILE A 235 -10.65 -7.85 7.53
N GLY A 236 -9.56 -8.59 7.37
CA GLY A 236 -8.33 -8.11 6.73
C GLY A 236 -8.29 -8.38 5.22
N LYS A 237 -7.12 -8.14 4.63
CA LYS A 237 -6.84 -8.39 3.20
C LYS A 237 -7.18 -9.84 2.82
N GLY A 238 -7.82 -10.02 1.67
CA GLY A 238 -8.22 -11.33 1.17
C GLY A 238 -9.41 -11.93 1.92
N ASN A 239 -10.25 -11.10 2.57
CA ASN A 239 -11.41 -11.52 3.36
C ASN A 239 -11.07 -12.41 4.56
N LYS A 240 -9.82 -12.34 5.05
CA LYS A 240 -9.36 -13.12 6.20
C LYS A 240 -9.87 -12.50 7.50
N ARG A 241 -10.57 -13.31 8.30
CA ARG A 241 -11.14 -12.88 9.57
C ARG A 241 -10.16 -13.16 10.71
N ARG A 242 -10.06 -12.23 11.67
CA ARG A 242 -9.35 -12.44 12.94
C ARG A 242 -10.07 -11.76 14.09
N MET A 243 -9.91 -12.30 15.29
CA MET A 243 -10.45 -11.72 16.52
C MET A 243 -9.31 -11.02 17.26
N ILE A 244 -9.53 -9.78 17.68
CA ILE A 244 -8.57 -9.00 18.47
C ILE A 244 -9.14 -8.79 19.87
N PRO A 245 -8.62 -9.43 20.92
CA PRO A 245 -9.06 -9.18 22.28
C PRO A 245 -8.71 -7.75 22.70
N LEU A 246 -9.65 -7.10 23.39
CA LEU A 246 -9.52 -5.72 23.84
C LEU A 246 -9.16 -5.67 25.31
N ARG A 247 -8.04 -5.00 25.61
CA ARG A 247 -7.71 -4.64 26.99
C ARG A 247 -8.68 -3.55 27.51
N PRO A 248 -8.92 -3.46 28.83
CA PRO A 248 -9.87 -2.49 29.39
C PRO A 248 -9.57 -1.02 29.05
N ASP A 249 -8.30 -0.65 28.90
CA ASP A 249 -7.89 0.68 28.45
C ASP A 249 -8.25 0.96 26.99
N THR A 250 -8.17 -0.05 26.13
CA THR A 250 -8.52 0.03 24.72
C THR A 250 -10.04 0.13 24.55
N LEU A 251 -10.81 -0.64 25.31
CA LEU A 251 -12.27 -0.53 25.31
C LEU A 251 -12.72 0.86 25.77
N ARG A 252 -12.14 1.40 26.85
CA ARG A 252 -12.41 2.77 27.32
C ARG A 252 -12.06 3.81 26.27
N ALA A 253 -10.98 3.63 25.51
CA ALA A 253 -10.65 4.52 24.40
C ALA A 253 -11.69 4.47 23.27
N ILE A 254 -12.22 3.28 22.94
CA ILE A 254 -13.31 3.14 21.97
C ILE A 254 -14.57 3.85 22.46
N GLN A 255 -14.95 3.64 23.72
CA GLN A 255 -16.11 4.30 24.33
C GLN A 255 -15.95 5.82 24.33
N LEU A 256 -14.82 6.33 24.81
CA LEU A 256 -14.50 7.77 24.80
C LEU A 256 -14.60 8.37 23.39
N PHE A 257 -14.09 7.66 22.38
CA PHE A 257 -14.19 8.10 20.98
C PHE A 257 -15.66 8.24 20.57
N ARG A 258 -16.46 7.21 20.82
CA ARG A 258 -17.87 7.14 20.38
C ARG A 258 -18.73 8.17 21.08
N GLU A 259 -18.55 8.32 22.39
CA GLU A 259 -19.20 9.35 23.20
C GLU A 259 -18.88 10.75 22.68
N THR A 260 -17.59 11.04 22.44
CA THR A 260 -17.15 12.34 21.91
C THR A 260 -17.74 12.63 20.51
N ARG A 261 -17.93 11.60 19.69
CA ARG A 261 -18.49 11.75 18.33
C ARG A 261 -20.02 11.73 18.30
N HIS A 262 -20.69 11.44 19.40
CA HIS A 262 -22.11 11.10 19.42
C HIS A 262 -22.46 10.05 18.35
N ALA A 263 -21.62 9.00 18.26
CA ALA A 263 -21.76 7.97 17.24
C ALA A 263 -23.01 7.11 17.47
N SER A 264 -23.71 6.74 16.39
CA SER A 264 -24.86 5.82 16.45
C SER A 264 -24.45 4.43 16.91
N ASP A 265 -25.26 3.81 17.79
CA ASP A 265 -25.11 2.43 18.26
C ASP A 265 -25.80 1.39 17.37
N GLU A 266 -26.35 1.80 16.22
CA GLU A 266 -26.85 0.87 15.22
C GLU A 266 -25.76 -0.12 14.78
N GLU A 267 -26.12 -1.39 14.65
CA GLU A 267 -25.18 -2.48 14.35
C GLU A 267 -24.33 -2.23 13.09
N THR A 268 -24.95 -1.68 12.05
CA THR A 268 -24.31 -1.38 10.76
C THR A 268 -23.59 -0.03 10.73
N ALA A 269 -23.74 0.78 11.77
CA ALA A 269 -23.06 2.08 11.84
C ALA A 269 -21.54 1.89 11.97
N PRO A 270 -20.74 2.85 11.48
CA PRO A 270 -19.29 2.78 11.65
C PRO A 270 -18.93 2.83 13.13
N LEU A 271 -18.01 1.96 13.56
CA LEU A 271 -17.49 1.96 14.92
C LEU A 271 -16.76 3.27 15.22
N PHE A 272 -16.03 3.78 14.22
CA PHE A 272 -15.28 5.04 14.27
C PHE A 272 -15.74 6.00 13.16
N THR A 273 -16.24 7.16 13.57
CA THR A 273 -16.84 8.16 12.69
C THR A 273 -16.02 9.45 12.59
N THR A 274 -16.20 10.15 11.48
CA THR A 274 -15.78 11.55 11.33
C THR A 274 -16.66 12.46 12.19
N SER A 275 -16.37 13.76 12.23
CA SER A 275 -17.25 14.74 12.91
C SER A 275 -18.64 14.83 12.30
N ARG A 276 -18.84 14.30 11.08
CA ARG A 276 -20.13 14.28 10.39
C ARG A 276 -20.91 12.97 10.59
N GLY A 277 -20.43 12.07 11.45
CA GLY A 277 -21.07 10.78 11.71
C GLY A 277 -20.84 9.70 10.65
N SER A 278 -20.23 10.04 9.50
CA SER A 278 -19.88 9.06 8.46
C SER A 278 -18.60 8.28 8.79
N ALA A 279 -18.43 7.11 8.16
CA ALA A 279 -17.18 6.36 8.20
C ALA A 279 -16.02 7.20 7.64
N TYR A 280 -14.82 6.99 8.16
CA TYR A 280 -13.63 7.53 7.52
C TYR A 280 -13.40 6.85 6.17
N THR A 281 -12.96 7.63 5.17
CA THR A 281 -12.22 7.03 4.06
C THR A 281 -10.76 6.82 4.51
N PRO A 282 -10.07 5.77 4.06
CA PRO A 282 -8.68 5.52 4.45
C PRO A 282 -7.74 6.70 4.17
N SER A 283 -7.96 7.42 3.06
CA SER A 283 -7.19 8.62 2.71
C SER A 283 -7.47 9.77 3.67
N TYR A 284 -8.75 10.03 3.96
CA TYR A 284 -9.14 11.10 4.89
C TYR A 284 -8.63 10.82 6.31
N PHE A 285 -8.73 9.58 6.80
CA PHE A 285 -8.21 9.20 8.12
C PHE A 285 -6.69 9.42 8.22
N ALA A 286 -5.93 8.98 7.22
CA ALA A 286 -4.48 9.19 7.20
C ALA A 286 -4.11 10.68 7.19
N GLN A 287 -4.84 11.50 6.42
CA GLN A 287 -4.65 12.94 6.39
C GLN A 287 -5.02 13.61 7.72
N TYR A 288 -6.13 13.19 8.34
CA TYR A 288 -6.57 13.68 9.65
C TYR A 288 -5.52 13.41 10.72
N VAL A 289 -5.08 12.15 10.85
CA VAL A 289 -4.03 11.76 11.82
C VAL A 289 -2.74 12.54 11.56
N LYS A 290 -2.30 12.64 10.30
CA LYS A 290 -1.10 13.43 9.95
C LYS A 290 -1.24 14.90 10.34
N LYS A 291 -2.40 15.52 10.09
CA LYS A 291 -2.68 16.92 10.42
C LYS A 291 -2.68 17.18 11.93
N GLU A 292 -3.26 16.27 12.73
CA GLU A 292 -3.24 16.44 14.18
C GLU A 292 -1.84 16.20 14.75
N LEU A 293 -1.08 15.26 14.19
CA LEU A 293 0.32 15.02 14.59
C LEU A 293 1.26 16.16 14.21
N SER A 294 1.02 16.88 13.11
CA SER A 294 1.84 18.05 12.75
C SER A 294 1.67 19.26 13.69
N ARG A 295 0.71 19.19 14.63
CA ARG A 295 0.51 20.20 15.69
C ARG A 295 1.24 19.84 16.99
N VAL A 296 1.72 18.61 17.09
CA VAL A 296 2.45 18.13 18.25
C VAL A 296 3.86 18.75 18.23
N PRO A 297 4.33 19.38 19.33
CA PRO A 297 5.68 19.92 19.38
C PRO A 297 6.74 18.81 19.20
N ASP A 298 7.86 19.12 18.56
CA ASP A 298 8.96 18.17 18.27
C ASP A 298 9.47 17.49 19.54
N SER A 299 9.62 18.26 20.62
CA SER A 299 8.93 17.95 21.87
C SER A 299 8.68 16.47 22.11
N TYR A 300 7.46 16.06 21.81
CA TYR A 300 6.79 14.81 22.08
C TYR A 300 6.94 13.76 20.96
N LEU A 301 7.60 14.11 19.86
CA LEU A 301 7.81 13.24 18.71
C LEU A 301 9.26 12.73 18.69
N PRO A 302 9.51 11.55 18.11
CA PRO A 302 10.88 11.12 17.82
C PRO A 302 11.45 11.99 16.69
N GLN A 303 12.75 12.29 16.78
CA GLN A 303 13.46 12.94 15.68
C GLN A 303 13.43 12.05 14.43
N ASP A 304 13.27 12.68 13.26
CA ASP A 304 13.32 12.04 11.94
C ASP A 304 12.27 10.95 11.68
N VAL A 305 11.17 10.93 12.46
CA VAL A 305 10.05 9.99 12.25
C VAL A 305 8.80 10.73 11.81
N ILE A 306 8.36 10.48 10.57
CA ILE A 306 7.05 10.94 10.10
C ILE A 306 5.98 9.98 10.63
N VAL A 307 5.31 10.37 11.71
CA VAL A 307 4.26 9.56 12.34
C VAL A 307 3.00 9.57 11.48
N THR A 308 2.53 8.37 11.12
CA THR A 308 1.28 8.12 10.37
C THR A 308 0.52 6.95 11.01
N PRO A 309 -0.74 6.64 10.64
CA PRO A 309 -1.46 5.52 11.23
C PRO A 309 -0.70 4.17 11.19
N HIS A 310 0.06 3.93 10.12
CA HIS A 310 0.87 2.72 9.98
C HIS A 310 2.05 2.64 10.97
N VAL A 311 2.53 3.79 11.47
CA VAL A 311 3.60 3.86 12.47
C VAL A 311 3.11 3.33 13.81
N PHE A 312 1.85 3.60 14.20
CA PHE A 312 1.27 3.02 15.43
C PHE A 312 1.08 1.50 15.34
N ARG A 313 0.74 0.97 14.15
CA ARG A 313 0.70 -0.47 13.93
C ARG A 313 2.09 -1.11 14.04
N HIS A 314 3.13 -0.42 13.61
CA HIS A 314 4.50 -0.86 13.81
C HIS A 314 4.90 -0.77 15.28
N ALA A 315 4.48 0.28 15.99
CA ALA A 315 4.63 0.39 17.43
C ALA A 315 4.03 -0.82 18.16
N PHE A 316 2.83 -1.29 17.77
CA PHE A 316 2.26 -2.54 18.31
C PHE A 316 3.22 -3.72 18.17
N ALA A 317 3.88 -3.88 17.01
CA ALA A 317 4.84 -4.97 16.79
C ALA A 317 6.06 -4.84 17.71
N ILE A 318 6.68 -3.66 17.74
CA ILE A 318 7.85 -3.35 18.59
C ILE A 318 7.52 -3.58 20.06
N ILE A 319 6.42 -2.97 20.54
CA ILE A 319 5.98 -3.05 21.93
C ILE A 319 5.67 -4.51 22.30
N SER A 320 4.99 -5.25 21.44
CA SER A 320 4.70 -6.67 21.70
C SER A 320 5.98 -7.48 21.85
N LYS A 321 6.95 -7.28 20.95
CA LYS A 321 8.23 -7.99 21.02
C LYS A 321 9.04 -7.60 22.27
N GLN A 322 9.07 -6.32 22.63
CA GLN A 322 9.71 -5.82 23.86
C GLN A 322 9.06 -6.37 25.13
N ASN A 323 7.77 -6.75 25.07
CA ASN A 323 7.05 -7.40 26.16
C ASN A 323 7.12 -8.95 26.07
N GLY A 324 8.06 -9.50 25.28
CA GLY A 324 8.35 -10.93 25.23
C GLY A 324 7.44 -11.75 24.32
N ALA A 325 6.56 -11.13 23.53
CA ALA A 325 5.73 -11.88 22.59
C ALA A 325 6.60 -12.53 21.50
N ASP A 326 6.25 -13.76 21.14
CA ASP A 326 6.89 -14.47 20.04
C ASP A 326 6.52 -13.85 18.69
N ILE A 327 7.45 -13.90 17.73
CA ILE A 327 7.26 -13.29 16.41
C ILE A 327 6.08 -13.91 15.64
N TYR A 328 5.80 -15.20 15.82
CA TYR A 328 4.65 -15.85 15.19
C TYR A 328 3.33 -15.33 15.75
N ASP A 329 3.26 -15.06 17.05
CA ASP A 329 2.07 -14.48 17.68
C ASP A 329 1.85 -13.03 17.24
N ILE A 330 2.94 -12.25 17.12
CA ILE A 330 2.90 -10.89 16.57
C ILE A 330 2.42 -10.93 15.11
N MET A 331 2.96 -11.85 14.28
CA MET A 331 2.58 -12.03 12.89
C MET A 331 1.08 -12.34 12.75
N ARG A 332 0.56 -13.26 13.57
CA ARG A 332 -0.87 -13.63 13.61
C ARG A 332 -1.75 -12.46 14.05
N SER A 333 -1.35 -11.73 15.09
CA SER A 333 -2.07 -10.55 15.61
C SER A 333 -2.19 -9.45 14.55
N LEU A 334 -1.09 -9.22 13.82
CA LEU A 334 -1.06 -8.29 12.70
C LEU A 334 -1.80 -8.83 11.47
N GLY A 335 -2.00 -10.15 11.35
CA GLY A 335 -2.57 -10.77 10.17
C GLY A 335 -1.65 -10.63 8.96
N HIS A 336 -0.36 -10.87 9.13
CA HIS A 336 0.60 -11.02 8.03
C HIS A 336 0.61 -12.46 7.53
N GLU A 337 0.73 -12.64 6.21
CA GLU A 337 0.81 -13.97 5.58
C GLU A 337 2.22 -14.56 5.63
N LYS A 338 3.22 -13.67 5.71
CA LYS A 338 4.63 -13.96 5.59
C LYS A 338 5.37 -13.38 6.79
N ILE A 339 6.17 -14.21 7.46
CA ILE A 339 6.93 -13.80 8.64
C ILE A 339 7.93 -12.68 8.29
N GLU A 340 8.42 -12.67 7.06
CA GLU A 340 9.33 -11.66 6.52
C GLU A 340 8.71 -10.25 6.61
N THR A 341 7.39 -10.14 6.48
CA THR A 341 6.69 -8.85 6.65
C THR A 341 6.78 -8.37 8.08
N THR A 342 6.64 -9.26 9.07
CA THR A 342 6.83 -8.95 10.49
C THR A 342 8.29 -8.69 10.82
N MET A 343 9.24 -9.42 10.22
CA MET A 343 10.68 -9.20 10.39
C MET A 343 11.09 -7.79 9.97
N ILE A 344 10.55 -7.26 8.85
CA ILE A 344 10.80 -5.87 8.43
C ILE A 344 10.38 -4.87 9.52
N TYR A 345 9.30 -5.16 10.26
CA TYR A 345 8.84 -4.33 11.36
C TYR A 345 9.66 -4.49 12.65
N LEU A 346 10.60 -5.43 12.73
CA LEU A 346 11.42 -5.68 13.92
C LEU A 346 12.92 -5.67 13.60
N GLU A 347 13.30 -5.31 12.38
CA GLU A 347 14.65 -5.44 11.84
C GLU A 347 15.68 -4.73 12.71
N LYS A 348 15.47 -3.44 13.01
CA LYS A 348 16.34 -2.64 13.88
C LYS A 348 16.41 -3.15 15.32
N LEU A 349 15.32 -3.72 15.83
CA LEU A 349 15.30 -4.32 17.15
C LEU A 349 16.18 -5.57 17.18
N PHE A 350 16.09 -6.42 16.15
CA PHE A 350 16.92 -7.62 16.03
C PHE A 350 18.40 -7.28 15.80
N GLU A 351 18.72 -6.25 15.04
CA GLU A 351 20.11 -5.79 14.86
C GLU A 351 20.75 -5.42 16.20
N LYS A 352 20.00 -4.76 17.09
CA LYS A 352 20.47 -4.44 18.44
C LYS A 352 20.54 -5.68 19.32
N GLU A 353 19.47 -6.46 19.42
CA GLU A 353 19.42 -7.65 20.28
C GLU A 353 20.47 -8.70 19.93
N ARG A 354 20.79 -8.87 18.64
CA ARG A 354 21.77 -9.85 18.16
C ARG A 354 23.18 -9.28 18.06
N HIS A 355 23.39 -8.04 18.52
CA HIS A 355 24.72 -7.46 18.54
C HIS A 355 25.62 -8.31 19.45
N THR A 356 26.82 -8.63 18.98
CA THR A 356 27.74 -9.57 19.65
C THR A 356 28.17 -9.11 21.03
N ILE A 357 28.06 -7.82 21.34
CA ILE A 357 28.27 -7.26 22.70
C ILE A 357 27.41 -7.94 23.76
N HIS A 358 26.20 -8.41 23.40
CA HIS A 358 25.30 -9.10 24.32
C HIS A 358 25.71 -10.55 24.58
N GLN A 359 26.70 -11.06 23.86
CA GLN A 359 27.31 -12.37 24.09
C GLN A 359 28.60 -12.28 24.88
N TRP A 360 29.05 -11.07 25.23
CA TRP A 360 30.22 -10.90 26.08
C TRP A 360 29.86 -11.29 27.51
N ASP A 361 30.81 -11.89 28.21
CA ASP A 361 30.65 -12.24 29.62
C ASP A 361 30.46 -10.94 30.43
N GLU A 362 29.45 -10.90 31.32
CA GLU A 362 29.20 -9.73 32.18
C GLU A 362 30.38 -9.42 33.11
N THR A 363 31.30 -10.37 33.29
CA THR A 363 32.54 -10.20 34.07
C THR A 363 33.70 -9.60 33.27
N PHE A 364 33.52 -9.35 31.98
CA PHE A 364 34.55 -8.79 31.11
C PHE A 364 34.64 -7.26 31.29
N GLU A 365 35.53 -6.80 32.17
CA GLU A 365 35.87 -5.38 32.33
C GLU A 365 37.02 -4.97 31.38
N PHE A 366 36.99 -3.71 30.92
CA PHE A 366 37.93 -3.13 29.96
C PHE A 366 39.29 -2.74 30.55
#